data_AF-A0A0X8D6I2-F1
#
_entry.id   AF-A0A0X8D6I2-F1
#
_cell.length_a   1.000
_cell.length_b   1.000
_cell.length_c   1.000
_cell.angle_alpha   90.00
_cell.angle_beta   90.00
_cell.angle_gamma   90.00
#
_symmetry.space_group_name_H-M   'P 1'
#
loop_
_entity.id
_entity.type
_entity.pdbx_description
1 polymer ?
#
loop_
_entity_poly.entity_id
_entity_poly.type
_entity_poly.pdbx_seq_one_letter_code
_entity_poly.pdbx_strand_id
1 'polypeptide(L)'
;MEDLEIVCPVCGEASVVLAEDLEDLEVGDVLECEACGAFLEVVSLDPLEVEVTEEGLEGFFVDCPRCGYTFELSEEDQGQEVQCPECGFRFIPDWSEVEEEDEEW
;
A
#
# COMPACT_ATOMS: atom_id res chain seq x y z
N MET A 1 -26.59 -1.44 -2.24
CA MET A 1 -26.10 -1.98 -0.95
C MET A 1 -25.49 -0.80 -0.20
N GLU A 2 -25.11 -0.97 1.06
CA GLU A 2 -24.42 0.10 1.81
C GLU A 2 -22.91 -0.05 1.55
N ASP A 3 -22.18 1.07 1.50
CA ASP A 3 -20.71 1.04 1.49
C ASP A 3 -20.17 0.32 2.74
N LEU A 4 -19.03 -0.35 2.57
CA LEU A 4 -18.39 -1.09 3.65
C LEU A 4 -17.02 -0.49 3.97
N GLU A 5 -16.83 -0.18 5.25
CA GLU A 5 -15.56 0.35 5.76
C GLU A 5 -14.73 -0.79 6.34
N ILE A 6 -13.52 -0.99 5.82
CA ILE A 6 -12.52 -1.91 6.35
C ILE A 6 -11.32 -1.13 6.86
N VAL A 7 -10.65 -1.62 7.91
CA VAL A 7 -9.44 -0.97 8.42
C VAL A 7 -8.23 -1.60 7.75
N CYS A 8 -7.40 -0.79 7.10
CA CYS A 8 -6.15 -1.27 6.54
C CYS A 8 -5.23 -1.78 7.68
N PRO A 9 -4.79 -3.05 7.66
CA PRO A 9 -3.91 -3.60 8.68
C PRO A 9 -2.49 -3.00 8.66
N VAL A 10 -2.11 -2.28 7.59
CA VAL A 10 -0.79 -1.63 7.45
C VAL A 10 -0.77 -0.27 8.13
N CYS A 11 -1.61 0.66 7.68
CA CYS A 11 -1.61 2.04 8.17
C CYS A 11 -2.66 2.32 9.25
N GLY A 12 -3.66 1.44 9.42
CA GLY A 12 -4.77 1.62 10.36
C GLY A 12 -5.85 2.60 9.88
N GLU A 13 -5.75 3.12 8.66
CA GLU A 13 -6.75 4.00 8.05
C GLU A 13 -7.96 3.18 7.53
N ALA A 14 -9.14 3.79 7.53
CA ALA A 14 -10.34 3.17 6.95
C ALA A 14 -10.30 3.24 5.42
N SER A 15 -10.36 2.08 4.76
CA SER A 15 -10.57 1.93 3.32
C SER A 15 -12.06 1.69 3.05
N VAL A 16 -12.63 2.44 2.11
CA VAL A 16 -14.06 2.34 1.76
C VAL A 16 -14.21 1.47 0.53
N VAL A 17 -14.95 0.37 0.64
CA VAL A 17 -15.34 -0.47 -0.50
C VAL A 17 -16.74 -0.07 -0.93
N LEU A 18 -16.89 0.31 -2.19
CA LEU A 18 -18.18 0.74 -2.72
C LEU A 18 -19.15 -0.44 -2.81
N ALA A 19 -20.42 -0.15 -2.57
CA ALA A 19 -21.51 -1.11 -2.64
C ALA A 19 -21.61 -1.81 -4.00
N GLU A 20 -21.20 -1.15 -5.09
CA GLU A 20 -21.20 -1.71 -6.45
C GLU A 20 -20.04 -2.68 -6.66
N ASP A 21 -18.85 -2.38 -6.14
CA ASP A 21 -17.69 -3.28 -6.19
C ASP A 21 -17.89 -4.51 -5.30
N LEU A 22 -18.55 -4.36 -4.15
CA LEU A 22 -18.91 -5.47 -3.25
C LEU A 22 -19.79 -6.55 -3.91
N GLU A 23 -20.57 -6.20 -4.93
CA GLU A 23 -21.44 -7.16 -5.64
C GLU A 23 -20.64 -8.13 -6.52
N ASP A 24 -19.52 -7.65 -7.07
CA ASP A 24 -18.62 -8.41 -7.93
C ASP A 24 -17.35 -8.90 -7.20
N LEU A 25 -17.14 -8.52 -5.94
CA LEU A 25 -15.98 -8.89 -5.14
C LEU A 25 -15.96 -10.39 -4.80
N GLU A 26 -14.84 -11.04 -5.08
CA GLU A 26 -14.56 -12.44 -4.78
C GLU A 26 -13.36 -12.62 -3.83
N VAL A 27 -13.30 -13.77 -3.16
CA VAL A 27 -12.13 -14.14 -2.35
C VAL A 27 -10.94 -14.34 -3.28
N GLY A 28 -9.83 -13.67 -2.98
CA GLY A 28 -8.64 -13.58 -3.84
C GLY A 28 -8.57 -12.30 -4.68
N ASP A 29 -9.60 -11.44 -4.66
CA ASP A 29 -9.46 -10.09 -5.20
C ASP A 29 -8.48 -9.28 -4.36
N VAL A 30 -7.79 -8.35 -5.04
CA VAL A 30 -6.82 -7.45 -4.42
C VAL A 30 -7.35 -6.03 -4.45
N LEU A 31 -7.45 -5.43 -3.27
CA LEU A 31 -7.85 -4.04 -3.05
C LEU A 31 -6.61 -3.19 -2.74
N GLU A 32 -6.53 -1.98 -3.27
CA GLU A 32 -5.46 -1.03 -2.93
C GLU A 32 -5.96 -0.04 -1.87
N CYS A 33 -5.20 0.13 -0.79
CA CYS A 33 -5.51 1.13 0.21
C CYS A 33 -5.15 2.52 -0.31
N GLU A 34 -6.13 3.39 -0.52
CA GLU A 34 -5.93 4.77 -1.01
C GLU A 34 -5.04 5.64 -0.11
N ALA A 35 -4.86 5.25 1.16
CA ALA A 35 -4.08 6.03 2.13
C ALA A 35 -2.58 5.71 2.12
N CYS A 36 -2.22 4.44 1.91
CA CYS A 36 -0.83 3.97 2.02
C CYS A 36 -0.35 3.16 0.80
N GLY A 37 -1.21 2.88 -0.17
CA GLY A 37 -0.90 2.06 -1.36
C GLY A 37 -0.72 0.57 -1.06
N ALA A 38 -1.05 0.11 0.15
CA ALA A 38 -0.94 -1.32 0.48
C ALA A 38 -1.97 -2.13 -0.31
N PHE A 39 -1.51 -3.26 -0.87
CA PHE A 39 -2.36 -4.24 -1.52
C PHE A 39 -2.92 -5.22 -0.48
N LEU A 40 -4.25 -5.32 -0.46
CA LEU A 40 -5.04 -6.04 0.51
C LEU A 40 -5.83 -7.13 -0.23
N GLU A 41 -5.43 -8.39 -0.07
CA GLU A 41 -6.16 -9.52 -0.62
C GLU A 41 -7.40 -9.83 0.23
N VAL A 42 -8.54 -10.07 -0.41
CA VAL A 42 -9.78 -10.47 0.25
C VAL A 42 -9.72 -11.95 0.62
N VAL A 43 -9.74 -12.25 1.92
CA VAL A 43 -9.66 -13.63 2.43
C VAL A 43 -11.00 -14.19 2.90
N SER A 44 -11.99 -13.33 3.16
CA SER A 44 -13.36 -13.69 3.51
C SER A 44 -14.33 -12.59 3.10
N LEU A 45 -15.59 -12.94 2.79
CA LEU A 45 -16.67 -11.99 2.42
C LEU A 45 -17.81 -11.95 3.45
N ASP A 46 -17.87 -12.88 4.42
CA ASP A 46 -18.92 -12.95 5.44
C ASP A 46 -18.34 -13.36 6.82
N PRO A 47 -17.79 -12.43 7.61
CA PRO A 47 -17.62 -10.99 7.33
C PRO A 47 -16.48 -10.73 6.33
N LEU A 48 -16.48 -9.53 5.72
CA LEU A 48 -15.38 -9.09 4.85
C LEU A 48 -14.09 -8.99 5.68
N GLU A 49 -13.08 -9.78 5.32
CA GLU A 49 -11.75 -9.77 5.93
C GLU A 49 -10.69 -9.67 4.83
N VAL A 50 -9.64 -8.89 5.10
CA VAL A 50 -8.53 -8.66 4.17
C VAL A 50 -7.18 -8.90 4.85
N GLU A 51 -6.21 -9.41 4.08
CA GLU A 51 -4.83 -9.60 4.51
C GLU A 51 -3.86 -8.88 3.56
N VAL A 52 -2.70 -8.47 4.06
CA VAL A 52 -1.69 -7.79 3.24
C VAL A 52 -1.02 -8.81 2.34
N THR A 53 -0.96 -8.54 1.03
CA THR A 53 -0.24 -9.37 0.07
C THR A 53 0.95 -8.61 -0.53
N GLU A 54 2.01 -9.35 -0.83
CA GLU A 54 3.24 -8.85 -1.46
C GLU A 54 3.08 -8.73 -2.99
N GLU A 55 2.03 -9.30 -3.59
CA GLU A 55 1.84 -9.40 -5.05
C GLU A 55 1.57 -8.06 -5.78
N GLY A 56 1.42 -6.96 -5.05
CA GLY A 56 1.29 -5.61 -5.65
C GLY A 56 2.38 -4.62 -5.25
N LEU A 57 3.35 -5.03 -4.42
CA LEU A 57 4.44 -4.14 -3.96
C LEU A 57 5.54 -3.95 -5.02
N GLU A 58 5.18 -3.72 -6.28
CA GLU A 58 6.14 -3.30 -7.32
C GLU A 58 6.65 -1.86 -7.10
N GLY A 59 6.25 -1.21 -6.00
CA GLY A 59 6.68 0.13 -5.61
C GLY A 59 7.55 0.12 -4.36
N PHE A 60 8.50 1.06 -4.29
CA PHE A 60 9.34 1.23 -3.11
C PHE A 60 8.65 2.16 -2.10
N PHE A 61 8.14 1.58 -1.01
CA PHE A 61 7.47 2.34 0.05
C PHE A 61 8.47 2.80 1.10
N VAL A 62 8.37 4.08 1.47
CA VAL A 62 9.22 4.66 2.52
C VAL A 62 8.44 5.43 3.55
N ASP A 63 8.84 5.29 4.80
CA ASP A 63 8.29 6.08 5.89
C ASP A 63 9.07 7.39 6.05
N CYS A 64 8.35 8.51 6.09
CA CYS A 64 8.98 9.79 6.37
C CYS A 64 9.58 9.79 7.78
N PRO A 65 10.89 10.04 7.96
CA PRO A 65 11.54 10.01 9.29
C PRO A 65 11.09 11.16 10.21
N ARG A 66 10.29 12.11 9.70
CA ARG A 66 9.79 13.26 10.45
C ARG A 66 8.37 13.09 10.95
N CYS A 67 7.46 12.64 10.10
CA CYS A 67 6.04 12.49 10.44
C CYS A 67 5.57 11.03 10.51
N GLY A 68 6.35 10.08 9.99
CA GLY A 68 5.97 8.67 9.91
C GLY A 68 4.96 8.36 8.79
N TYR A 69 4.75 9.28 7.84
CA TYR A 69 3.88 9.03 6.71
C TYR A 69 4.56 8.12 5.69
N THR A 70 3.93 6.98 5.38
CA THR A 70 4.36 6.02 4.36
C THR A 70 3.86 6.46 2.99
N PHE A 71 4.74 6.46 2.00
CA PHE A 71 4.39 6.80 0.62
C PHE A 71 5.22 5.99 -0.37
N GLU A 72 4.66 5.75 -1.55
CA GLU A 72 5.36 5.10 -2.65
C GLU A 72 6.35 6.04 -3.34
N LEU A 73 7.46 5.48 -3.79
CA LEU A 73 8.44 6.12 -4.64
C LEU A 73 8.67 5.26 -5.88
N SER A 74 8.90 5.93 -7.01
CA SER A 74 9.27 5.28 -8.25
C SER A 74 10.77 5.05 -8.30
N GLU A 75 11.24 4.08 -9.10
CA GLU A 75 12.66 3.85 -9.33
C GLU A 75 13.40 5.10 -9.84
N GLU A 76 12.69 6.04 -10.48
CA GLU A 76 13.24 7.33 -10.91
C GLU A 76 13.70 8.23 -9.75
N ASP A 77 13.12 8.05 -8.56
CA ASP A 77 13.50 8.74 -7.33
C ASP A 77 14.70 8.07 -6.62
N GLN A 78 15.22 6.95 -7.18
CA GLN A 78 16.36 6.25 -6.62
C GLN A 78 17.60 7.15 -6.58
N GLY A 79 18.15 7.30 -5.36
CA GLY A 79 19.31 8.17 -5.12
C GLY A 79 19.01 9.68 -5.22
N GLN A 80 17.74 10.09 -5.29
CA GLN A 80 17.32 11.49 -5.26
C GLN A 80 16.78 11.92 -3.89
N GLU A 81 16.76 13.24 -3.66
CA GLU A 81 16.11 13.83 -2.48
C GLU A 81 14.61 13.90 -2.74
N VAL A 82 13.83 13.10 -2.02
CA VAL A 82 12.37 13.06 -2.13
C VAL A 82 11.75 14.01 -1.14
N GLN A 83 10.57 14.54 -1.47
CA GLN A 83 9.80 15.41 -0.58
C GLN A 83 8.56 14.69 -0.09
N CYS A 84 8.45 14.52 1.23
CA CYS A 84 7.25 13.97 1.85
C CYS A 84 6.03 14.83 1.48
N PRO A 85 4.97 14.25 0.89
CA PRO A 85 3.78 14.99 0.45
C PRO A 85 2.97 15.56 1.63
N GLU A 86 3.02 14.90 2.79
CA GLU A 86 2.29 15.31 3.99
C GLU A 86 2.95 16.48 4.74
N CYS A 87 4.24 16.35 5.08
CA CYS A 87 4.92 17.35 5.92
C CYS A 87 5.87 18.27 5.16
N GLY A 88 6.11 17.99 3.88
CA GLY A 88 7.05 18.74 3.03
C GLY A 88 8.52 18.53 3.37
N PHE A 89 8.85 17.58 4.27
CA PHE A 89 10.21 17.27 4.66
C PHE A 89 10.96 16.58 3.52
N ARG A 90 12.22 16.97 3.31
CA ARG A 90 13.05 16.41 2.27
C ARG A 90 14.10 15.50 2.86
N PHE A 91 14.21 14.29 2.31
CA PHE A 91 15.16 13.29 2.75
C PHE A 91 15.59 12.41 1.59
N ILE A 92 16.69 11.69 1.78
CA ILE A 92 17.15 10.70 0.81
C ILE A 92 16.76 9.35 1.41
N PRO A 93 15.87 8.59 0.76
CA PRO A 93 15.52 7.26 1.23
C PRO A 93 16.68 6.28 0.99
N ASP A 94 16.73 5.21 1.79
CA ASP A 94 17.79 4.20 1.71
C ASP A 94 17.32 3.06 0.80
N TRP A 95 17.84 3.02 -0.43
CA TRP A 95 17.43 2.06 -1.47
C TRP A 95 18.26 0.77 -1.46
N SER A 96 19.15 0.60 -0.48
CA SER A 96 20.12 -0.51 -0.45
C SER A 96 19.49 -1.89 -0.21
N GLU A 97 18.22 -1.96 0.19
CA GLU A 97 17.49 -3.25 0.37
C GLU A 97 16.70 -3.69 -0.88
N VAL A 98 16.57 -2.85 -1.92
CA VAL A 98 15.82 -3.19 -3.15
C VAL A 98 16.71 -3.88 -4.19
N GLU A 99 18.03 -3.87 -4.00
CA GLU A 99 19.01 -4.47 -4.91
C GLU A 99 19.22 -5.98 -4.67
N GLU A 100 18.26 -6.76 -4.17
CA GLU A 100 18.49 -8.21 -3.96
C GLU A 100 17.23 -9.07 -4.20
N GLU A 101 16.89 -9.34 -5.47
CA GLU A 101 16.60 -10.69 -6.02
C GLU A 101 16.18 -10.62 -7.50
N ASP A 102 17.10 -10.18 -8.38
CA ASP A 102 17.07 -10.55 -9.80
C ASP A 102 18.39 -11.28 -10.10
N GLU A 103 18.60 -12.42 -9.43
CA GLU A 103 19.81 -13.21 -9.62
C GLU A 103 19.50 -14.69 -9.86
N GLU A 104 19.10 -14.97 -11.12
CA GLU A 104 19.16 -16.26 -11.85
C GLU A 104 18.33 -17.42 -11.20
N TRP A 105 17.68 -18.34 -11.92
CA TRP A 105 18.20 -19.45 -12.72
C TRP A 105 17.03 -20.15 -13.45
#